data_AF-A0A7X7MWM0-F1
#
_entry.id   AF-A0A7X7MWM0-F1
#
_cell.length_a   1.000
_cell.length_b   1.000
_cell.length_c   1.000
_cell.angle_alpha   90.00
_cell.angle_beta   90.00
_cell.angle_gamma   90.00
#
_symmetry.space_group_name_H-M   'P 1'
#
loop_
_entity.id
_entity.type
_entity.pdbx_description
1 polymer ?
#
loop_
_entity_poly.entity_id
_entity_poly.type
_entity_poly.pdbx_seq_one_letter_code
_entity_poly.pdbx_strand_id
1 'polypeptide(L)' 'MGRRRNNQDLVDELLEGRWTMDQDEFEEKYASLSSDDMSQVSAAINGMEAEWMNDDDDDY' A
#
# COMPACT_ATOMS: atom_id res chain seq x y z
N MET A 1 -24.59 -1.35 16.48
CA MET A 1 -23.91 -0.54 15.46
C MET A 1 -22.76 -1.36 14.92
N GLY A 2 -22.91 -1.89 13.70
CA GLY A 2 -21.96 -2.83 13.13
C GLY A 2 -20.62 -2.16 12.90
N ARG A 3 -19.54 -2.78 13.42
CA ARG A 3 -18.16 -2.41 13.12
C ARG A 3 -18.03 -2.29 11.61
N ARG A 4 -17.72 -1.08 11.13
CA ARG A 4 -17.18 -0.88 9.78
C ARG A 4 -15.99 -1.83 9.70
N ARG A 5 -16.13 -2.92 8.95
CA ARG A 5 -15.08 -3.89 8.74
C ARG A 5 -13.99 -3.12 7.99
N ASN A 6 -12.85 -2.89 8.63
CA ASN A 6 -11.67 -2.38 7.95
C ASN A 6 -11.43 -3.27 6.72
N ASN A 7 -11.19 -2.64 5.56
CA ASN A 7 -10.96 -3.33 4.31
C ASN A 7 -9.49 -3.80 4.25
N GLN A 8 -9.04 -4.51 5.29
CA GLN A 8 -7.66 -4.98 5.37
C GLN A 8 -7.29 -5.89 4.20
N ASP A 9 -8.26 -6.66 3.70
CA ASP A 9 -8.11 -7.51 2.51
C ASP A 9 -7.74 -6.68 1.26
N LEU A 10 -8.36 -5.52 1.09
CA LEU A 10 -8.07 -4.61 -0.03
C LEU A 10 -6.75 -3.85 0.15
N VAL A 11 -6.39 -3.53 1.41
CA VAL A 11 -5.09 -2.93 1.74
C VAL A 11 -3.96 -3.90 1.40
N ASP A 12 -4.09 -5.16 1.78
CA ASP A 12 -3.10 -6.21 1.49
C ASP A 12 -2.97 -6.43 -0.03
N GLU A 13 -4.10 -6.54 -0.73
CA GLU A 13 -4.13 -6.69 -2.20
C GLU A 13 -3.46 -5.50 -2.91
N LEU A 14 -3.65 -4.27 -2.43
CA LEU A 14 -3.00 -3.08 -2.99
C LEU A 14 -1.49 -3.09 -2.73
N LEU A 15 -1.05 -3.57 -1.58
CA LEU A 15 0.37 -3.63 -1.23
C LEU A 15 1.10 -4.71 -2.02
N GLU A 16 0.56 -5.93 -2.07
CA GLU A 16 1.11 -7.02 -2.89
C GLU A 16 1.01 -6.68 -4.39
N GLY A 17 -0.11 -6.09 -4.78
CA GLY A 17 -0.42 -5.71 -6.15
C GLY A 17 0.35 -4.48 -6.63
N ARG A 18 0.99 -3.67 -5.77
CA ARG A 18 1.64 -2.41 -6.16
C ARG A 18 2.61 -2.54 -7.34
N TRP A 19 3.28 -3.69 -7.48
CA TRP A 19 4.29 -3.94 -8.51
C TRP A 19 3.81 -4.84 -9.66
N THR A 20 2.62 -5.43 -9.53
CA THR A 20 2.06 -6.40 -10.49
C THR A 20 0.70 -5.99 -11.07
N MET A 21 -0.01 -5.07 -10.40
CA MET A 21 -1.31 -4.52 -10.76
C MET A 21 -1.12 -3.28 -11.63
N ASP A 22 -2.10 -3.05 -12.51
CA ASP A 22 -2.10 -1.87 -13.36
C ASP A 22 -2.34 -0.60 -12.53
N GLN A 23 -1.72 0.51 -12.93
CA GLN A 23 -1.77 1.74 -12.14
C GLN A 23 -3.20 2.29 -12.04
N ASP A 24 -3.97 2.22 -13.13
CA ASP A 24 -5.37 2.63 -13.15
C ASP A 24 -6.24 1.78 -12.20
N GLU A 25 -5.99 0.46 -12.14
CA GLU A 25 -6.72 -0.44 -11.23
C GLU A 25 -6.33 -0.18 -9.77
N PHE A 26 -5.05 0.07 -9.49
CA PHE A 26 -4.57 0.43 -8.18
C PHE A 26 -5.23 1.73 -7.69
N GLU A 27 -5.27 2.77 -8.53
CA GLU A 27 -5.87 4.07 -8.17
C GLU A 27 -7.38 3.95 -7.90
N GLU A 28 -8.12 3.16 -8.68
CA GLU A 28 -9.56 2.93 -8.46
C GLU A 28 -9.83 2.23 -7.11
N LYS A 29 -9.07 1.17 -6.81
CA LYS A 29 -9.17 0.41 -5.56
C LYS A 29 -8.70 1.25 -4.36
N TYR A 30 -7.60 1.98 -4.51
CA TYR A 30 -7.08 2.88 -3.49
C TYR A 30 -8.04 4.04 -3.19
N ALA A 31 -8.70 4.62 -4.21
CA ALA A 31 -9.71 5.65 -4.02
C ALA A 31 -10.99 5.13 -3.35
N SER A 32 -11.24 3.82 -3.41
CA SER A 32 -12.36 3.16 -2.72
C SER A 32 -12.08 2.90 -1.23
N LEU A 33 -10.83 3.04 -0.77
CA LEU A 33 -10.47 2.89 0.63
C LEU A 33 -10.93 4.07 1.48
N SER A 34 -11.08 3.82 2.79
CA SER A 34 -11.22 4.91 3.75
C SER A 34 -9.89 5.62 3.96
N SER A 35 -9.91 6.90 4.36
CA SER A 35 -8.69 7.68 4.57
C SER A 35 -7.70 7.05 5.58
N ASP A 36 -8.19 6.28 6.54
CA ASP A 36 -7.36 5.51 7.48
C ASP A 36 -6.60 4.39 6.75
N ASP A 37 -7.31 3.57 5.98
CA ASP A 37 -6.73 2.47 5.20
C ASP A 37 -5.78 3.00 4.10
N MET A 38 -6.11 4.12 3.45
CA MET A 38 -5.23 4.78 2.47
C MET A 38 -3.89 5.18 3.11
N SER A 39 -3.93 5.72 4.34
CA SER A 39 -2.72 6.07 5.08
C SER A 39 -1.87 4.85 5.43
N GLN A 40 -2.48 3.68 5.66
CA GLN A 40 -1.75 2.44 5.90
C GLN A 40 -1.04 1.95 4.64
N VAL A 41 -1.74 1.95 3.50
CA VAL A 41 -1.16 1.60 2.20
C VAL A 41 -0.01 2.54 1.84
N SER A 42 -0.19 3.87 1.99
CA SER A 42 0.88 4.82 1.66
C SER A 42 2.10 4.65 2.56
N ALA A 43 1.90 4.40 3.86
CA ALA A 43 2.99 4.17 4.80
C ALA A 43 3.76 2.87 4.49
N ALA A 44 3.06 1.80 4.15
CA ALA A 44 3.68 0.51 3.83
C ALA A 44 4.42 0.55 2.48
N ILE A 45 3.89 1.24 1.46
CA ILE A 45 4.62 1.48 0.20
C ILE A 45 5.89 2.30 0.45
N ASN A 46 5.80 3.38 1.24
CA ASN A 46 6.95 4.21 1.55
C ASN A 46 8.01 3.44 2.36
N GLY A 47 7.58 2.58 3.28
CA GLY A 47 8.46 1.67 4.02
C GLY A 47 9.18 0.67 3.13
N MET A 48 8.46 0.02 2.20
CA MET A 48 9.09 -0.87 1.22
C MET A 48 10.07 -0.12 0.31
N GLU A 49 9.71 1.05 -0.23
CA GLU A 49 10.65 1.85 -1.04
C GLU A 49 11.89 2.26 -0.24
N ALA A 50 11.73 2.61 1.04
CA ALA A 50 12.84 2.91 1.92
C ALA A 50 13.73 1.69 2.19
N GLU A 51 13.16 0.50 2.40
CA GLU A 51 13.94 -0.74 2.56
C GLU A 51 14.72 -1.09 1.28
N TRP A 52 14.12 -0.90 0.10
CA TRP A 52 14.82 -1.11 -1.18
C TRP A 52 15.91 -0.06 -1.46
N MET A 53 15.70 1.20 -1.08
CA MET A 53 16.72 2.25 -1.24
C MET A 53 17.83 2.17 -0.19
N ASN A 54 17.57 1.61 0.99
CA ASN A 54 18.53 1.51 2.07
C ASN A 54 19.44 0.26 1.96
N ASP A 55 19.21 -0.62 0.99
CA ASP A 55 20.09 -1.76 0.68
C ASP A 55 21.22 -1.36 -0.31
N ASP A 56 21.22 -0.13 -0.84
CA ASP A 56 22.22 0.41 -1.79
C ASP A 56 23.22 1.39 -1.13
N ASP A 57 23.37 1.37 0.20
CA ASP A 57 24.29 2.25 0.96
C ASP A 57 25.25 1.45 1.87
N ASP A 58 25.82 0.35 1.37
CA ASP A 58 26.97 -0.32 2.02
C ASP A 58 27.97 -0.85 0.96
N ASP A 59 28.57 0.06 0.18
CA ASP A 59 29.92 -0.11 -0.39
C ASP A 59 30.35 1.19 -1.12
N TYR A 60 31.01 2.14 -0.42
CA TYR A 60 32.26 2.83 -0.83
C TYR A 60 32.76 3.89 0.18
#